data_AF-A0A120A3Q3-F1
#
_entry.id   AF-A0A120A3Q3-F1
#
_cell.length_a   1.000
_cell.length_b   1.000
_cell.length_c   1.000
_cell.angle_alpha   90.00
_cell.angle_beta   90.00
_cell.angle_gamma   90.00
#
_symmetry.space_group_name_H-M   'P 1'
#
loop_
_entity.id
_entity.type
_entity.pdbx_description
1 polymer ?
#
loop_
_entity_poly.entity_id
_entity_poly.type
_entity_poly.pdbx_seq_one_letter_code
_entity_poly.pdbx_strand_id
1 'polypeptide(L)'
;MIREVKFESQDRRIKGIIEALNANGIKDIEEANAICEAAGLDPYKTCEETQPICFENAKWAYVVGCAIAIKKGCKNAADAAEAIGIGLQAFCIPGSVADDRKVGIGHGNLAAMLLREETKCFAFLAGHESFAAAEGAIKIAAKADKVRKEPLRCILNGLGKDAAQIISRINGFTYVQTQFDYYTGELKVVREIAYSDGPRAKVKCYGADDVREGVAIMWKEGVDVSITGNSTNPTRFQHPVAGTYKKERVLAGKPYFSVASGGGTGRTLHPDNMAAGPASYGMTDTMGRMHSDAQFAGSSSVPAHVEMMGFLGIGNNPMVGCTVACAVDVATALNK
;
A
#
# COMPACT_ATOMS: atom_id res chain seq x y z
N MET A 1 -27.81 9.59 -10.56
CA MET A 1 -27.84 9.20 -12.00
C MET A 1 -27.30 7.79 -12.05
N ILE A 2 -28.06 6.83 -12.58
CA ILE A 2 -27.59 5.44 -12.67
C ILE A 2 -26.44 5.41 -13.66
N ARG A 3 -25.22 5.10 -13.18
CA ARG A 3 -24.04 4.94 -14.03
C ARG A 3 -24.17 3.64 -14.81
N GLU A 4 -23.86 3.67 -16.10
CA GLU A 4 -23.79 2.45 -16.92
C GLU A 4 -22.65 1.55 -16.42
N VAL A 5 -22.95 0.30 -16.08
CA VAL A 5 -21.94 -0.67 -15.63
C VAL A 5 -21.15 -1.18 -16.84
N LYS A 6 -19.99 -0.58 -17.05
CA LYS A 6 -19.07 -0.91 -18.14
C LYS A 6 -17.62 -0.77 -17.69
N PHE A 7 -16.80 -1.79 -17.94
CA PHE A 7 -15.39 -1.80 -17.54
C PHE A 7 -14.53 -2.76 -18.39
N GLU A 8 -13.20 -2.69 -18.23
CA GLU A 8 -12.24 -3.38 -19.09
C GLU A 8 -12.19 -4.89 -18.84
N SER A 9 -12.22 -5.70 -19.91
CA SER A 9 -12.24 -7.17 -19.83
C SER A 9 -13.41 -7.74 -19.02
N GLN A 10 -14.58 -7.09 -19.11
CA GLN A 10 -15.78 -7.45 -18.34
C GLN A 10 -16.20 -8.90 -18.51
N ASP A 11 -16.13 -9.45 -19.73
CA ASP A 11 -16.38 -10.86 -20.05
C ASP A 11 -15.51 -11.83 -19.22
N ARG A 12 -14.27 -11.44 -18.92
CA ARG A 12 -13.31 -12.24 -18.17
C ARG A 12 -13.46 -12.12 -16.65
N ARG A 13 -14.15 -11.08 -16.16
CA ARG A 13 -14.24 -10.73 -14.72
C ARG A 13 -15.63 -10.94 -14.15
N ILE A 14 -16.68 -10.75 -14.95
CA ILE A 14 -18.08 -10.65 -14.48
C ILE A 14 -18.53 -11.86 -13.66
N LYS A 15 -18.08 -13.07 -14.01
CA LYS A 15 -18.41 -14.28 -13.27
C LYS A 15 -17.94 -14.20 -11.81
N GLY A 16 -16.67 -13.84 -11.58
CA GLY A 16 -16.12 -13.72 -10.23
C GLY A 16 -16.78 -12.59 -9.42
N ILE A 17 -17.13 -11.49 -10.09
CA ILE A 17 -17.83 -10.37 -9.48
C ILE A 17 -19.23 -10.77 -9.00
N ILE A 18 -20.03 -11.42 -9.87
CA ILE A 18 -21.38 -11.89 -9.52
C ILE A 18 -21.32 -12.95 -8.42
N GLU A 19 -20.36 -13.88 -8.46
CA GLU A 19 -20.16 -14.87 -7.41
C GLU A 19 -19.88 -14.21 -6.05
N ALA A 20 -18.99 -13.21 -6.01
CA ALA A 20 -18.68 -12.48 -4.78
C ALA A 20 -19.87 -11.66 -4.27
N LEU A 21 -20.62 -11.00 -5.14
CA LEU A 21 -21.83 -10.23 -4.78
C LEU A 21 -22.91 -11.15 -4.21
N ASN A 22 -23.23 -12.25 -4.90
CA ASN A 22 -24.24 -13.21 -4.47
C ASN A 22 -23.89 -13.86 -3.13
N ALA A 23 -22.61 -14.19 -2.91
CA ALA A 23 -22.13 -14.71 -1.64
C ALA A 23 -22.34 -13.74 -0.46
N ASN A 24 -22.53 -12.44 -0.76
CA ASN A 24 -22.83 -11.40 0.24
C ASN A 24 -24.29 -10.90 0.15
N GLY A 25 -25.16 -11.58 -0.61
CA GLY A 25 -26.57 -11.22 -0.73
C GLY A 25 -26.81 -9.92 -1.49
N ILE A 26 -26.00 -9.64 -2.52
CA ILE A 26 -26.15 -8.54 -3.47
C ILE A 26 -26.29 -9.17 -4.86
N LYS A 27 -27.30 -8.78 -5.62
CA LYS A 27 -27.70 -9.37 -6.90
C LYS A 27 -26.72 -9.05 -8.03
N ASP A 28 -26.36 -7.78 -8.17
CA ASP A 28 -25.58 -7.25 -9.29
C ASP A 28 -24.85 -5.95 -8.90
N ILE A 29 -24.07 -5.42 -9.85
CA ILE A 29 -23.22 -4.24 -9.61
C ILE A 29 -24.09 -2.99 -9.48
N GLU A 30 -25.24 -2.94 -10.14
CA GLU A 30 -26.24 -1.89 -10.02
C GLU A 30 -26.84 -1.85 -8.61
N GLU A 31 -27.20 -2.99 -8.02
CA GLU A 31 -27.60 -3.05 -6.61
C GLU A 31 -26.45 -2.63 -5.69
N ALA A 32 -25.21 -3.04 -5.99
CA ALA A 32 -24.04 -2.61 -5.20
C ALA A 32 -23.89 -1.07 -5.19
N ASN A 33 -24.07 -0.41 -6.35
CA ASN A 33 -24.06 1.05 -6.44
C ASN A 33 -25.22 1.67 -5.65
N ALA A 34 -26.44 1.11 -5.77
CA ALA A 34 -27.60 1.60 -5.03
C ALA A 34 -27.41 1.49 -3.50
N ILE A 35 -26.79 0.41 -3.02
CA ILE A 35 -26.43 0.24 -1.60
C ILE A 35 -25.47 1.35 -1.14
N CYS A 36 -24.45 1.67 -1.94
CA CYS A 36 -23.52 2.76 -1.63
C CYS A 36 -24.21 4.13 -1.63
N GLU A 37 -25.03 4.41 -2.64
CA GLU A 37 -25.78 5.67 -2.76
C GLU A 37 -26.77 5.86 -1.59
N ALA A 38 -27.46 4.79 -1.18
CA ALA A 38 -28.38 4.82 -0.04
C ALA A 38 -27.65 5.11 1.29
N ALA A 39 -26.39 4.71 1.41
CA ALA A 39 -25.52 5.06 2.54
C ALA A 39 -24.89 6.48 2.41
N GLY A 40 -25.18 7.20 1.32
CA GLY A 40 -24.63 8.53 1.03
C GLY A 40 -23.15 8.51 0.61
N LEU A 41 -22.68 7.39 0.05
CA LEU A 41 -21.30 7.17 -0.36
C LEU A 41 -21.17 7.07 -1.88
N ASP A 42 -20.03 7.52 -2.41
CA ASP A 42 -19.68 7.38 -3.83
C ASP A 42 -18.26 6.82 -4.01
N PRO A 43 -18.05 5.52 -3.75
CA PRO A 43 -16.73 4.89 -3.86
C PRO A 43 -16.12 4.99 -5.26
N TYR A 44 -16.96 5.03 -6.29
CA TYR A 44 -16.55 5.21 -7.68
C TYR A 44 -15.80 6.54 -7.83
N LYS A 45 -16.40 7.64 -7.35
CA LYS A 45 -15.79 8.97 -7.38
C LYS A 45 -14.59 9.07 -6.45
N THR A 46 -14.63 8.46 -5.26
CA THR A 46 -13.47 8.41 -4.35
C THR A 46 -12.25 7.76 -5.02
N CYS A 47 -12.46 6.68 -5.78
CA CYS A 47 -11.40 6.02 -6.55
C CYS A 47 -10.83 6.95 -7.63
N GLU A 48 -11.71 7.60 -8.41
CA GLU A 48 -11.33 8.53 -9.47
C GLU A 48 -10.53 9.74 -8.93
N GLU A 49 -10.97 10.33 -7.82
CA GLU A 49 -10.25 11.44 -7.18
C GLU A 49 -8.90 11.01 -6.58
N THR A 50 -8.80 9.76 -6.13
CA THR A 50 -7.55 9.22 -5.60
C THR A 50 -6.49 9.03 -6.69
N GLN A 51 -6.89 8.57 -7.87
CA GLN A 51 -6.03 8.53 -9.04
C GLN A 51 -6.84 8.78 -10.32
N PRO A 52 -6.79 10.00 -10.91
CA PRO A 52 -7.62 10.36 -12.07
C PRO A 52 -7.44 9.49 -13.32
N ILE A 53 -6.28 8.82 -13.43
CA ILE A 53 -5.95 7.93 -14.55
C ILE A 53 -6.31 6.46 -14.27
N CYS A 54 -7.03 6.16 -13.18
CA CYS A 54 -7.47 4.79 -12.88
C CYS A 54 -8.51 4.28 -13.88
N PHE A 55 -8.57 2.96 -14.03
CA PHE A 55 -9.45 2.30 -14.98
C PHE A 55 -10.86 2.13 -14.41
N GLU A 56 -11.84 1.87 -15.27
CA GLU A 56 -13.22 1.62 -14.83
C GLU A 56 -13.32 0.40 -13.91
N ASN A 57 -12.50 -0.64 -14.17
CA ASN A 57 -12.31 -1.79 -13.28
C ASN A 57 -12.10 -1.38 -11.81
N ALA A 58 -11.18 -0.44 -11.55
CA ALA A 58 -10.87 0.00 -10.20
C ALA A 58 -12.07 0.68 -9.54
N LYS A 59 -12.71 1.60 -10.26
CA LYS A 59 -13.84 2.39 -9.73
C LYS A 59 -15.01 1.47 -9.36
N TRP A 60 -15.37 0.53 -10.23
CA TRP A 60 -16.43 -0.45 -9.95
C TRP A 60 -16.05 -1.46 -8.87
N ALA A 61 -14.78 -1.85 -8.75
CA ALA A 61 -14.33 -2.73 -7.67
C ALA A 61 -14.48 -2.11 -6.29
N TYR A 62 -14.24 -0.80 -6.16
CA TYR A 62 -14.51 -0.08 -4.90
C TYR A 62 -16.00 0.02 -4.60
N VAL A 63 -16.86 0.19 -5.61
CA VAL A 63 -18.32 0.15 -5.42
C VAL A 63 -18.74 -1.22 -4.87
N VAL A 64 -18.32 -2.31 -5.53
CA VAL A 64 -18.60 -3.69 -5.09
C VAL A 64 -18.08 -3.93 -3.68
N GLY A 65 -16.82 -3.57 -3.40
CA GLY A 65 -16.21 -3.76 -2.09
C GLY A 65 -16.90 -2.99 -0.96
N CYS A 66 -17.27 -1.73 -1.20
CA CYS A 66 -17.99 -0.92 -0.21
C CYS A 66 -19.41 -1.44 0.01
N ALA A 67 -20.11 -1.86 -1.04
CA ALA A 67 -21.44 -2.44 -0.92
C ALA A 67 -21.41 -3.72 -0.08
N ILE A 68 -20.41 -4.59 -0.29
CA ILE A 68 -20.18 -5.78 0.54
C ILE A 68 -19.95 -5.38 2.01
N ALA A 69 -19.10 -4.38 2.27
CA ALA A 69 -18.84 -3.90 3.63
C ALA A 69 -20.10 -3.33 4.32
N ILE A 70 -20.91 -2.57 3.59
CA ILE A 70 -22.19 -2.02 4.07
C ILE A 70 -23.18 -3.15 4.38
N LYS A 71 -23.32 -4.10 3.46
CA LYS A 71 -24.24 -5.24 3.61
C LYS A 71 -23.87 -6.14 4.79
N LYS A 72 -22.57 -6.27 5.10
CA LYS A 72 -22.07 -6.96 6.29
C LYS A 72 -22.22 -6.16 7.59
N GLY A 73 -22.57 -4.88 7.53
CA GLY A 73 -22.68 -4.01 8.71
C GLY A 73 -21.34 -3.71 9.36
N CYS A 74 -20.26 -3.57 8.58
CA CYS A 74 -18.90 -3.29 9.06
C CYS A 74 -18.78 -1.89 9.72
N LYS A 75 -19.16 -1.78 11.00
CA LYS A 75 -19.06 -0.54 11.78
C LYS A 75 -17.62 -0.16 12.16
N ASN A 76 -16.69 -1.10 12.08
CA ASN A 76 -15.26 -0.86 12.26
C ASN A 76 -14.60 -0.66 10.89
N ALA A 77 -13.78 0.38 10.75
CA ALA A 77 -13.07 0.67 9.50
C ALA A 77 -12.11 -0.46 9.08
N ALA A 78 -11.48 -1.15 10.03
CA ALA A 78 -10.62 -2.29 9.69
C ALA A 78 -11.42 -3.43 9.02
N ASP A 79 -12.58 -3.77 9.58
CA ASP A 79 -13.46 -4.81 9.01
C ASP A 79 -14.03 -4.38 7.65
N ALA A 80 -14.33 -3.08 7.49
CA ALA A 80 -14.75 -2.53 6.21
C ALA A 80 -13.64 -2.63 5.16
N ALA A 81 -12.37 -2.39 5.52
CA ALA A 81 -11.24 -2.54 4.62
C ALA A 81 -11.04 -4.00 4.17
N GLU A 82 -11.17 -4.97 5.07
CA GLU A 82 -11.12 -6.40 4.72
C GLU A 82 -12.25 -6.79 3.76
N ALA A 83 -13.47 -6.29 4.02
CA ALA A 83 -14.63 -6.50 3.13
C ALA A 83 -14.43 -5.84 1.75
N ILE A 84 -13.86 -4.63 1.69
CA ILE A 84 -13.51 -3.98 0.43
C ILE A 84 -12.50 -4.85 -0.35
N GLY A 85 -11.54 -5.46 0.33
CA GLY A 85 -10.59 -6.41 -0.27
C GLY A 85 -11.25 -7.56 -1.02
N ILE A 86 -12.43 -8.03 -0.58
CA ILE A 86 -13.22 -9.06 -1.29
C ILE A 86 -13.69 -8.53 -2.64
N GLY A 87 -14.21 -7.29 -2.68
CA GLY A 87 -14.61 -6.64 -3.92
C GLY A 87 -13.44 -6.41 -4.86
N LEU A 88 -12.29 -5.97 -4.35
CA LEU A 88 -11.06 -5.85 -5.14
C LEU A 88 -10.65 -7.21 -5.74
N GLN A 89 -10.68 -8.27 -4.93
CA GLN A 89 -10.30 -9.61 -5.36
C GLN A 89 -11.24 -10.17 -6.43
N ALA A 90 -12.53 -9.88 -6.34
CA ALA A 90 -13.55 -10.39 -7.26
C ALA A 90 -13.33 -9.93 -8.71
N PHE A 91 -12.63 -8.80 -8.88
CA PHE A 91 -12.26 -8.31 -10.20
C PHE A 91 -11.00 -8.97 -10.76
N CYS A 92 -10.18 -9.69 -9.99
CA CYS A 92 -8.99 -10.35 -10.54
C CYS A 92 -9.35 -11.28 -11.71
N ILE A 93 -8.58 -11.23 -12.80
CA ILE A 93 -8.75 -12.17 -13.90
C ILE A 93 -8.37 -13.58 -13.44
N PRO A 94 -9.25 -14.59 -13.59
CA PRO A 94 -8.95 -15.95 -13.17
C PRO A 94 -7.64 -16.49 -13.75
N GLY A 95 -6.80 -17.09 -12.90
CA GLY A 95 -5.50 -17.65 -13.30
C GLY A 95 -4.40 -16.62 -13.60
N SER A 96 -4.69 -15.33 -13.43
CA SER A 96 -3.66 -14.29 -13.47
C SER A 96 -2.79 -14.31 -12.22
N VAL A 97 -1.64 -13.64 -12.28
CA VAL A 97 -0.76 -13.45 -11.12
C VAL A 97 -1.51 -12.76 -9.96
N ALA A 98 -2.41 -11.83 -10.27
CA ALA A 98 -3.20 -11.12 -9.25
C ALA A 98 -4.23 -12.03 -8.56
N ASP A 99 -4.84 -12.95 -9.30
CA ASP A 99 -5.76 -13.94 -8.74
C ASP A 99 -5.03 -14.98 -7.88
N ASP A 100 -3.95 -15.57 -8.39
CA ASP A 100 -3.15 -16.58 -7.70
C ASP A 100 -2.63 -16.06 -6.35
N ARG A 101 -2.07 -14.84 -6.34
CA ARG A 101 -1.50 -14.21 -5.14
C ARG A 101 -2.52 -13.57 -4.21
N LYS A 102 -3.82 -13.64 -4.55
CA LYS A 102 -4.92 -13.02 -3.78
C LYS A 102 -4.66 -11.53 -3.49
N VAL A 103 -4.25 -10.79 -4.52
CA VAL A 103 -3.79 -9.40 -4.40
C VAL A 103 -4.87 -8.47 -3.84
N GLY A 104 -6.14 -8.64 -4.21
CA GLY A 104 -7.24 -7.83 -3.70
C GLY A 104 -7.47 -8.02 -2.20
N ILE A 105 -7.45 -9.27 -1.73
CA ILE A 105 -7.53 -9.59 -0.30
C ILE A 105 -6.32 -9.02 0.44
N GLY A 106 -5.11 -9.15 -0.13
CA GLY A 106 -3.89 -8.57 0.43
C GLY A 106 -3.97 -7.05 0.63
N HIS A 107 -4.57 -6.32 -0.33
CA HIS A 107 -4.79 -4.87 -0.21
C HIS A 107 -5.79 -4.53 0.90
N GLY A 108 -6.90 -5.28 1.01
CA GLY A 108 -7.86 -5.11 2.09
C GLY A 108 -7.22 -5.31 3.47
N ASN A 109 -6.45 -6.39 3.63
CA ASN A 109 -5.76 -6.71 4.87
C ASN A 109 -4.71 -5.65 5.25
N LEU A 110 -3.96 -5.14 4.27
CA LEU A 110 -3.00 -4.07 4.50
C LEU A 110 -3.70 -2.80 5.02
N ALA A 111 -4.77 -2.37 4.35
CA ALA A 111 -5.53 -1.20 4.80
C ALA A 111 -6.13 -1.42 6.19
N ALA A 112 -6.64 -2.61 6.49
CA ALA A 112 -7.14 -2.98 7.80
C ALA A 112 -6.06 -2.89 8.89
N MET A 113 -4.84 -3.35 8.62
CA MET A 113 -3.72 -3.21 9.55
C MET A 113 -3.40 -1.74 9.85
N LEU A 114 -3.45 -0.85 8.85
CA LEU A 114 -3.23 0.59 9.07
C LEU A 114 -4.34 1.25 9.90
N LEU A 115 -5.54 0.68 9.91
CA LEU A 115 -6.70 1.16 10.66
C LEU A 115 -6.77 0.60 12.09
N ARG A 116 -6.06 -0.49 12.36
CA ARG A 116 -6.00 -1.19 13.66
C ARG A 116 -5.09 -0.49 14.68
N GLU A 117 -5.55 -0.36 15.91
CA GLU A 117 -4.83 0.32 17.00
C GLU A 117 -3.51 -0.36 17.36
N GLU A 118 -3.41 -1.66 17.10
CA GLU A 118 -2.20 -2.47 17.36
C GLU A 118 -1.03 -2.03 16.47
N THR A 119 -1.31 -1.49 15.28
CA THR A 119 -0.31 -0.92 14.40
C THR A 119 0.04 0.47 14.89
N LYS A 120 1.27 0.67 15.38
CA LYS A 120 1.73 1.95 15.93
C LYS A 120 2.66 2.69 14.98
N CYS A 121 3.41 1.98 14.14
CA CYS A 121 4.36 2.58 13.21
C CYS A 121 4.26 1.99 11.80
N PHE A 122 4.07 2.89 10.84
CA PHE A 122 4.10 2.64 9.41
C PHE A 122 5.37 3.21 8.78
N ALA A 123 6.13 2.38 8.06
CA ALA A 123 7.32 2.80 7.34
C ALA A 123 7.13 2.78 5.83
N PHE A 124 7.48 3.88 5.19
CA PHE A 124 7.63 3.93 3.75
C PHE A 124 9.11 3.72 3.39
N LEU A 125 9.44 2.56 2.84
CA LEU A 125 10.79 2.21 2.41
C LEU A 125 11.03 2.80 1.02
N ALA A 126 11.49 4.05 0.99
CA ALA A 126 11.52 4.91 -0.18
C ALA A 126 12.80 4.75 -1.02
N GLY A 127 12.69 4.94 -2.34
CA GLY A 127 13.82 5.17 -3.24
C GLY A 127 14.12 6.64 -3.45
N HIS A 128 15.32 6.96 -3.94
CA HIS A 128 15.75 8.35 -4.13
C HIS A 128 14.86 9.14 -5.11
N GLU A 129 14.01 8.45 -5.87
CA GLU A 129 13.04 9.03 -6.82
C GLU A 129 11.63 9.18 -6.22
N SER A 130 11.44 8.85 -4.94
CA SER A 130 10.12 8.65 -4.32
C SER A 130 9.49 9.91 -3.71
N PHE A 131 9.75 11.09 -4.29
CA PHE A 131 9.19 12.36 -3.81
C PHE A 131 7.65 12.32 -3.68
N ALA A 132 6.96 11.80 -4.70
CA ALA A 132 5.50 11.68 -4.72
C ALA A 132 4.97 10.61 -3.76
N ALA A 133 5.79 9.61 -3.43
CA ALA A 133 5.36 8.49 -2.61
C ALA A 133 5.27 8.85 -1.11
N ALA A 134 6.08 9.83 -0.69
CA ALA A 134 6.01 10.44 0.62
C ALA A 134 4.66 11.14 0.89
N GLU A 135 4.10 11.85 -0.10
CA GLU A 135 2.79 12.48 0.03
C GLU A 135 1.65 11.46 0.17
N GLY A 136 1.75 10.34 -0.54
CA GLY A 136 0.78 9.23 -0.43
C GLY A 136 0.73 8.66 1.00
N ALA A 137 1.88 8.39 1.60
CA ALA A 137 1.98 7.89 2.97
C ALA A 137 1.29 8.80 3.99
N ILE A 138 1.45 10.13 3.84
CA ILE A 138 0.81 11.11 4.72
C ILE A 138 -0.70 11.13 4.55
N LYS A 139 -1.19 11.09 3.31
CA LYS A 139 -2.64 11.07 3.05
C LYS A 139 -3.27 9.81 3.64
N ILE A 140 -2.59 8.66 3.53
CA ILE A 140 -3.03 7.40 4.15
C ILE A 140 -3.12 7.55 5.66
N ALA A 141 -2.05 8.02 6.32
CA ALA A 141 -2.02 8.19 7.76
C ALA A 141 -3.07 9.18 8.26
N ALA A 142 -3.18 10.34 7.62
CA ALA A 142 -4.17 11.37 7.98
C ALA A 142 -5.62 10.90 7.83
N LYS A 143 -5.89 9.98 6.88
CA LYS A 143 -7.21 9.37 6.74
C LYS A 143 -7.45 8.30 7.80
N ALA A 144 -6.46 7.43 8.06
CA ALA A 144 -6.55 6.41 9.10
C ALA A 144 -6.76 7.06 10.48
N ASP A 145 -6.04 8.15 10.78
CA ASP A 145 -6.10 8.88 12.05
C ASP A 145 -7.49 9.48 12.36
N LYS A 146 -8.40 9.57 11.39
CA LYS A 146 -9.78 10.02 11.63
C LYS A 146 -10.60 9.05 12.50
N VAL A 147 -10.25 7.77 12.46
CA VAL A 147 -10.97 6.71 13.19
C VAL A 147 -10.12 6.06 14.27
N ARG A 148 -8.85 6.46 14.38
CA ARG A 148 -7.92 5.97 15.39
C ARG A 148 -7.94 6.84 16.64
N LYS A 149 -7.68 6.21 17.79
CA LYS A 149 -7.46 6.88 19.08
C LYS A 149 -6.05 7.43 19.16
N GLU A 150 -5.07 6.65 18.72
CA GLU A 150 -3.67 7.05 18.64
C GLU A 150 -3.24 7.24 17.18
N PRO A 151 -2.72 8.44 16.83
CA PRO A 151 -2.22 8.71 15.49
C PRO A 151 -1.15 7.71 15.06
N LEU A 152 -1.25 7.22 13.83
CA LEU A 152 -0.28 6.33 13.23
C LEU A 152 1.04 7.08 13.01
N ARG A 153 2.13 6.59 13.60
CA ARG A 153 3.46 7.19 13.36
C ARG A 153 3.95 6.78 11.98
N CYS A 154 4.36 7.75 11.18
CA CYS A 154 4.91 7.51 9.85
C CYS A 154 6.39 7.84 9.79
N ILE A 155 7.17 6.92 9.22
CA ILE A 155 8.59 7.16 8.95
C ILE A 155 8.92 6.87 7.49
N LEU A 156 9.98 7.51 7.00
CA LEU A 156 10.65 7.14 5.76
C LEU A 156 12.01 6.55 6.10
N ASN A 157 12.39 5.50 5.37
CA ASN A 157 13.69 4.83 5.46
C ASN A 157 14.06 4.27 4.06
N GLY A 158 15.26 3.72 3.88
CA GLY A 158 15.72 3.15 2.60
C GLY A 158 16.34 4.15 1.63
N LEU A 159 16.57 5.39 2.08
CA LEU A 159 17.21 6.48 1.34
C LEU A 159 18.65 6.69 1.84
N GLY A 160 19.54 7.20 1.00
CA GLY A 160 20.82 7.73 1.47
C GLY A 160 20.62 9.02 2.29
N LYS A 161 21.60 9.37 3.13
CA LYS A 161 21.50 10.51 4.07
C LYS A 161 21.23 11.85 3.39
N ASP A 162 21.87 12.12 2.25
CA ASP A 162 21.65 13.36 1.48
C ASP A 162 20.25 13.41 0.87
N ALA A 163 19.79 12.31 0.28
CA ALA A 163 18.46 12.21 -0.31
C ALA A 163 17.37 12.36 0.75
N ALA A 164 17.54 11.73 1.92
CA ALA A 164 16.65 11.87 3.06
C ALA A 164 16.55 13.34 3.51
N GLN A 165 17.67 14.06 3.58
CA GLN A 165 17.66 15.48 3.95
C GLN A 165 16.91 16.34 2.93
N ILE A 166 17.18 16.14 1.63
CA ILE A 166 16.52 16.87 0.54
C ILE A 166 15.00 16.61 0.54
N ILE A 167 14.59 15.34 0.61
CA ILE A 167 13.18 14.94 0.66
C ILE A 167 12.49 15.53 1.89
N SER A 168 13.17 15.51 3.05
CA SER A 168 12.63 16.10 4.27
C SER A 168 12.38 17.59 4.12
N ARG A 169 13.36 18.32 3.56
CA ARG A 169 13.26 19.76 3.35
C ARG A 169 12.13 20.13 2.39
N ILE A 170 12.03 19.44 1.25
CA ILE A 170 11.00 19.73 0.23
C ILE A 170 9.60 19.47 0.77
N ASN A 171 9.42 18.39 1.54
CA ASN A 171 8.10 18.01 2.02
C ASN A 171 7.73 18.63 3.38
N GLY A 172 8.70 19.20 4.11
CA GLY A 172 8.50 19.75 5.46
C GLY A 172 8.52 18.69 6.56
N PHE A 173 9.24 17.58 6.38
CA PHE A 173 9.36 16.51 7.37
C PHE A 173 10.48 16.80 8.37
N THR A 174 10.56 15.97 9.40
CA THR A 174 11.72 15.96 10.30
C THR A 174 12.79 15.03 9.72
N TYR A 175 13.93 15.60 9.31
CA TYR A 175 15.10 14.83 8.93
C TYR A 175 15.77 14.27 10.19
N VAL A 176 16.06 12.97 10.20
CA VAL A 176 16.77 12.30 11.28
C VAL A 176 18.03 11.65 10.72
N GLN A 177 19.18 12.19 11.09
CA GLN A 177 20.48 11.65 10.72
C GLN A 177 20.96 10.69 11.80
N THR A 178 21.35 9.50 11.37
CA THR A 178 21.90 8.48 12.25
C THR A 178 23.38 8.21 11.98
N GLN A 179 24.03 7.63 12.98
CA GLN A 179 25.34 7.01 12.88
C GLN A 179 25.23 5.60 13.45
N PHE A 180 25.60 4.61 12.65
CA PHE A 180 25.59 3.21 13.02
C PHE A 180 27.00 2.74 13.38
N ASP A 181 27.16 2.16 14.57
CA ASP A 181 28.40 1.54 14.98
C ASP A 181 28.43 0.09 14.49
N TYR A 182 29.33 -0.20 13.54
CA TYR A 182 29.44 -1.52 12.93
C TYR A 182 29.98 -2.61 13.86
N TYR A 183 30.75 -2.22 14.88
CA TYR A 183 31.34 -3.13 15.86
C TYR A 183 30.30 -3.57 16.89
N THR A 184 29.51 -2.62 17.41
CA THR A 184 28.53 -2.88 18.47
C THR A 184 27.12 -3.15 17.95
N GLY A 185 26.79 -2.68 16.75
CA GLY A 185 25.43 -2.69 16.21
C GLY A 185 24.54 -1.57 16.77
N GLU A 186 25.10 -0.60 17.50
CA GLU A 186 24.34 0.50 18.12
C GLU A 186 24.00 1.59 17.09
N LEU A 187 22.74 2.06 17.09
CA LEU A 187 22.27 3.16 16.25
C LEU A 187 22.10 4.45 17.08
N LYS A 188 22.86 5.49 16.75
CA LYS A 188 22.79 6.81 17.39
C LYS A 188 22.14 7.83 16.48
N VAL A 189 21.28 8.68 17.03
CA VAL A 189 20.78 9.87 16.33
C VAL A 189 21.76 11.00 16.57
N VAL A 190 22.36 11.52 15.50
CA VAL A 190 23.37 12.58 15.57
C VAL A 190 22.80 13.96 15.22
N ARG A 191 21.65 14.00 14.54
CA ARG A 191 20.99 15.25 14.16
C ARG A 191 19.51 15.03 13.90
N GLU A 192 18.67 15.93 14.39
CA GLU A 192 17.25 16.03 14.03
C GLU A 192 16.94 17.47 13.57
N ILE A 193 16.28 17.62 12.41
CA ILE A 193 15.89 18.93 11.86
C ILE A 193 14.44 18.86 11.40
N ALA A 194 13.54 19.58 12.07
CA ALA A 194 12.19 19.80 11.58
C ALA A 194 12.21 20.91 10.50
N TYR A 195 11.73 20.60 9.30
CA TYR A 195 11.61 21.58 8.21
C TYR A 195 10.23 22.24 8.11
N SER A 196 9.31 21.91 9.02
CA SER A 196 8.03 22.60 9.20
C SER A 196 7.56 22.48 10.65
N ASP A 197 6.52 23.24 11.03
CA ASP A 197 5.92 23.21 12.37
C ASP A 197 4.54 22.50 12.39
N GLY A 198 4.10 21.98 11.25
CA GLY A 198 2.77 21.37 11.07
C GLY A 198 2.75 19.86 11.23
N PRO A 199 1.62 19.20 10.90
CA PRO A 199 1.49 17.74 10.93
C PRO A 199 2.57 16.99 10.15
N ARG A 200 3.12 17.62 9.10
CA ARG A 200 4.21 17.06 8.28
C ARG A 200 5.50 16.86 9.08
N ALA A 201 5.77 17.71 10.07
CA ALA A 201 6.94 17.59 10.94
C ALA A 201 6.92 16.30 11.79
N LYS A 202 5.76 15.69 12.01
CA LYS A 202 5.62 14.43 12.74
C LYS A 202 6.16 13.23 11.95
N VAL A 203 6.31 13.37 10.64
CA VAL A 203 6.90 12.33 9.80
C VAL A 203 8.42 12.41 9.92
N LYS A 204 9.04 11.32 10.38
CA LYS A 204 10.50 11.22 10.49
C LYS A 204 11.08 10.59 9.24
N CYS A 205 12.00 11.27 8.59
CA CYS A 205 12.68 10.75 7.41
C CYS A 205 14.13 10.45 7.75
N TYR A 206 14.43 9.15 7.80
CA TYR A 206 15.75 8.61 8.06
C TYR A 206 16.52 8.39 6.76
N GLY A 207 17.81 8.65 6.79
CA GLY A 207 18.75 8.19 5.78
C GLY A 207 19.71 7.17 6.37
N ALA A 208 20.01 6.13 5.60
CA ALA A 208 20.89 5.03 5.96
C ALA A 208 22.00 4.86 4.92
N ASP A 209 23.21 4.55 5.39
CA ASP A 209 24.36 4.28 4.52
C ASP A 209 24.34 2.84 3.99
N ASP A 210 23.66 1.92 4.68
CA ASP A 210 23.48 0.54 4.25
C ASP A 210 22.24 -0.16 4.85
N VAL A 211 22.11 -1.45 4.57
CA VAL A 211 21.03 -2.32 5.03
C VAL A 211 21.03 -2.50 6.55
N ARG A 212 22.19 -2.61 7.21
CA ARG A 212 22.28 -2.83 8.66
C ARG A 212 21.79 -1.60 9.42
N GLU A 213 22.23 -0.41 9.01
CA GLU A 213 21.73 0.85 9.57
C GLU A 213 20.22 0.99 9.30
N GLY A 214 19.77 0.68 8.08
CA GLY A 214 18.35 0.68 7.72
C GLY A 214 17.50 -0.25 8.60
N VAL A 215 17.95 -1.47 8.88
CA VAL A 215 17.27 -2.42 9.77
C VAL A 215 17.27 -1.93 11.21
N ALA A 216 18.37 -1.36 11.70
CA ALA A 216 18.45 -0.80 13.03
C ALA A 216 17.45 0.36 13.22
N ILE A 217 17.24 1.19 12.19
CA ILE A 217 16.21 2.24 12.20
C ILE A 217 14.80 1.63 12.35
N MET A 218 14.50 0.56 11.61
CA MET A 218 13.21 -0.13 11.70
C MET A 218 12.95 -0.66 13.12
N TRP A 219 13.98 -1.21 13.78
CA TRP A 219 13.92 -1.64 15.18
C TRP A 219 13.75 -0.48 16.15
N LYS A 220 14.52 0.60 15.98
CA LYS A 220 14.44 1.80 16.83
C LYS A 220 13.02 2.38 16.84
N GLU A 221 12.39 2.44 15.68
CA GLU A 221 11.04 3.00 15.54
C GLU A 221 9.93 1.98 15.85
N GLY A 222 10.28 0.69 15.95
CA GLY A 222 9.32 -0.37 16.20
C GLY A 222 8.30 -0.51 15.07
N VAL A 223 8.77 -0.57 13.83
CA VAL A 223 7.90 -0.60 12.65
C VAL A 223 7.05 -1.86 12.63
N ASP A 224 5.74 -1.70 12.45
CA ASP A 224 4.75 -2.77 12.41
C ASP A 224 4.32 -3.10 10.98
N VAL A 225 4.20 -2.07 10.13
CA VAL A 225 3.81 -2.21 8.73
C VAL A 225 4.77 -1.42 7.84
N SER A 226 5.14 -1.95 6.67
CA SER A 226 5.86 -1.17 5.67
C SER A 226 5.42 -1.43 4.23
N ILE A 227 5.66 -0.43 3.38
CA ILE A 227 5.48 -0.52 1.94
C ILE A 227 6.76 -0.01 1.27
N THR A 228 7.25 -0.71 0.24
CA THR A 228 8.35 -0.19 -0.58
C THR A 228 7.85 0.80 -1.63
N GLY A 229 8.58 1.89 -1.78
CA GLY A 229 8.35 2.91 -2.81
C GLY A 229 9.37 2.81 -3.93
N ASN A 230 8.87 2.67 -5.16
CA ASN A 230 9.62 2.75 -6.41
C ASN A 230 11.04 2.14 -6.34
N SER A 231 11.13 0.82 -6.47
CA SER A 231 12.37 0.04 -6.39
C SER A 231 13.17 0.01 -7.70
N THR A 232 13.34 1.16 -8.35
CA THR A 232 14.07 1.29 -9.65
C THR A 232 15.56 1.01 -9.54
N ASN A 233 16.12 0.76 -8.37
CA ASN A 233 17.49 0.29 -8.28
C ASN A 233 17.57 -0.82 -7.22
N PRO A 234 17.74 -2.10 -7.65
CA PRO A 234 17.77 -3.24 -6.74
C PRO A 234 19.03 -3.30 -5.87
N THR A 235 20.07 -2.51 -6.19
CA THR A 235 21.24 -2.36 -5.30
C THR A 235 20.94 -1.48 -4.09
N ARG A 236 19.78 -0.82 -4.04
CA ARG A 236 19.36 -0.01 -2.90
C ARG A 236 18.76 -0.87 -1.79
N PHE A 237 18.75 -0.29 -0.59
CA PHE A 237 18.57 -1.01 0.65
C PHE A 237 17.12 -1.43 0.97
N GLN A 238 16.11 -1.00 0.21
CA GLN A 238 14.69 -1.15 0.60
C GLN A 238 14.25 -2.61 0.81
N HIS A 239 14.37 -3.45 -0.23
CA HIS A 239 13.97 -4.85 -0.15
C HIS A 239 14.85 -5.65 0.83
N PRO A 240 16.20 -5.50 0.81
CA PRO A 240 17.03 -6.12 1.83
C PRO A 240 16.70 -5.69 3.26
N VAL A 241 16.38 -4.42 3.51
CA VAL A 241 15.96 -3.92 4.83
C VAL A 241 14.65 -4.57 5.23
N ALA A 242 13.64 -4.59 4.34
CA ALA A 242 12.35 -5.22 4.63
C ALA A 242 12.50 -6.71 4.96
N GLY A 243 13.23 -7.47 4.12
CA GLY A 243 13.42 -8.91 4.30
C GLY A 243 14.24 -9.26 5.54
N THR A 244 15.32 -8.51 5.80
CA THR A 244 16.15 -8.73 6.99
C THR A 244 15.36 -8.39 8.27
N TYR A 245 14.68 -7.25 8.30
CA TYR A 245 13.85 -6.86 9.44
C TYR A 245 12.69 -7.84 9.68
N LYS A 246 12.07 -8.38 8.61
CA LYS A 246 11.05 -9.44 8.71
C LYS A 246 11.60 -10.68 9.40
N LYS A 247 12.75 -11.18 8.96
CA LYS A 247 13.41 -12.34 9.59
C LYS A 247 13.67 -12.08 11.08
N GLU A 248 14.23 -10.93 11.42
CA GLU A 248 14.56 -10.59 12.81
C GLU A 248 13.31 -10.44 13.68
N ARG A 249 12.26 -9.80 13.19
CA ARG A 249 10.96 -9.68 13.89
C ARG A 249 10.34 -11.05 14.15
N VAL A 250 10.32 -11.93 13.15
CA VAL A 250 9.79 -13.30 13.28
C VAL A 250 10.58 -14.09 14.33
N LEU A 251 11.92 -14.04 14.30
CA LEU A 251 12.76 -14.72 15.29
C LEU A 251 12.56 -14.17 16.71
N ALA A 252 12.23 -12.89 16.83
CA ALA A 252 11.89 -12.25 18.11
C ALA A 252 10.41 -12.45 18.53
N GLY A 253 9.62 -13.23 17.77
CA GLY A 253 8.20 -13.43 18.05
C GLY A 253 7.34 -12.18 17.89
N LYS A 254 7.80 -11.19 17.11
CA LYS A 254 7.11 -9.93 16.89
C LYS A 254 6.48 -9.88 15.50
N PRO A 255 5.22 -9.45 15.37
CA PRO A 255 4.58 -9.31 14.07
C PRO A 255 5.23 -8.18 13.28
N TYR A 256 5.28 -8.32 11.96
CA TYR A 256 5.63 -7.25 11.04
C TYR A 256 5.02 -7.62 9.69
N PHE A 257 4.33 -6.68 9.06
CA PHE A 257 3.74 -6.86 7.74
C PHE A 257 4.46 -5.98 6.73
N SER A 258 4.88 -6.55 5.60
CA SER A 258 5.60 -5.79 4.60
C SER A 258 5.07 -6.05 3.21
N VAL A 259 5.02 -4.99 2.40
CA VAL A 259 4.57 -5.10 1.02
C VAL A 259 5.60 -4.56 0.04
N ALA A 260 5.89 -5.40 -0.95
CA ALA A 260 6.67 -5.01 -2.12
C ALA A 260 5.78 -4.29 -3.14
N SER A 261 6.17 -3.06 -3.51
CA SER A 261 5.73 -2.44 -4.76
C SER A 261 6.61 -2.94 -5.92
N GLY A 262 6.02 -3.66 -6.89
CA GLY A 262 6.76 -4.39 -7.93
C GLY A 262 7.24 -3.59 -9.14
N GLY A 263 6.82 -2.33 -9.32
CA GLY A 263 7.00 -1.62 -10.59
C GLY A 263 8.43 -1.27 -10.99
N GLY A 264 9.23 -0.83 -10.04
CA GLY A 264 10.57 -0.30 -10.32
C GLY A 264 11.57 -1.40 -10.68
N THR A 265 11.52 -2.52 -9.97
CA THR A 265 12.52 -3.58 -10.06
C THR A 265 12.54 -4.23 -11.45
N GLY A 266 11.36 -4.54 -12.01
CA GLY A 266 11.25 -5.18 -13.33
C GLY A 266 11.71 -4.27 -14.48
N ARG A 267 11.57 -2.95 -14.36
CA ARG A 267 12.08 -2.00 -15.36
C ARG A 267 13.60 -1.97 -15.39
N THR A 268 14.23 -2.00 -14.21
CA THR A 268 15.69 -1.86 -14.09
C THR A 268 16.39 -3.17 -14.36
N LEU A 269 15.81 -4.28 -13.89
CA LEU A 269 16.25 -5.63 -14.21
C LEU A 269 15.67 -6.12 -15.53
N HIS A 270 15.47 -5.24 -16.51
CA HIS A 270 15.01 -5.65 -17.83
C HIS A 270 16.00 -6.67 -18.43
N PRO A 271 15.52 -7.76 -19.05
CA PRO A 271 16.34 -8.78 -19.70
C PRO A 271 17.51 -8.24 -20.52
N ASP A 272 17.23 -7.22 -21.33
CA ASP A 272 18.19 -6.61 -22.24
C ASP A 272 19.23 -5.76 -21.52
N ASN A 273 18.85 -5.12 -20.40
CA ASN A 273 19.75 -4.26 -19.62
C ASN A 273 20.76 -5.07 -18.80
N MET A 274 20.36 -6.26 -18.34
CA MET A 274 21.15 -7.08 -17.43
C MET A 274 21.90 -8.23 -18.13
N ALA A 275 21.79 -8.34 -19.45
CA ALA A 275 22.35 -9.44 -20.26
C ALA A 275 22.01 -10.85 -19.71
N ALA A 276 20.90 -10.98 -18.98
CA ALA A 276 20.48 -12.22 -18.32
C ALA A 276 19.23 -12.83 -18.96
N GLY A 277 18.72 -12.22 -20.05
CA GLY A 277 17.49 -12.66 -20.70
C GLY A 277 16.30 -12.70 -19.72
N PRO A 278 15.27 -13.52 -20.00
CA PRO A 278 14.10 -13.64 -19.13
C PRO A 278 14.40 -14.07 -17.68
N ALA A 279 15.56 -14.68 -17.41
CA ALA A 279 15.95 -15.08 -16.06
C ALA A 279 16.09 -13.88 -15.09
N SER A 280 16.35 -12.67 -15.61
CA SER A 280 16.35 -11.42 -14.82
C SER A 280 15.03 -11.16 -14.08
N TYR A 281 13.90 -11.62 -14.62
CA TYR A 281 12.60 -11.53 -13.94
C TYR A 281 12.51 -12.41 -12.69
N GLY A 282 13.28 -13.49 -12.62
CA GLY A 282 13.40 -14.32 -11.42
C GLY A 282 13.96 -13.54 -10.22
N MET A 283 14.91 -12.62 -10.46
CA MET A 283 15.41 -11.74 -9.42
C MET A 283 14.38 -10.68 -9.01
N THR A 284 13.61 -10.15 -9.96
CA THR A 284 12.47 -9.26 -9.67
C THR A 284 11.44 -9.93 -8.76
N ASP A 285 11.10 -11.19 -9.07
CA ASP A 285 10.18 -11.97 -8.24
C ASP A 285 10.77 -12.27 -6.85
N THR A 286 12.04 -12.68 -6.80
CA THR A 286 12.76 -12.98 -5.55
C THR A 286 12.76 -11.79 -4.60
N MET A 287 13.05 -10.57 -5.11
CA MET A 287 13.03 -9.34 -4.31
C MET A 287 11.65 -9.03 -3.74
N GLY A 288 10.58 -9.31 -4.50
CA GLY A 288 9.22 -9.22 -4.00
C GLY A 288 8.93 -10.24 -2.90
N ARG A 289 9.39 -11.48 -3.06
CA ARG A 289 9.20 -12.56 -2.08
C ARG A 289 9.95 -12.36 -0.76
N MET A 290 10.99 -11.53 -0.72
CA MET A 290 11.68 -11.18 0.54
C MET A 290 10.73 -10.63 1.61
N HIS A 291 9.62 -10.02 1.21
CA HIS A 291 8.62 -9.47 2.12
C HIS A 291 7.79 -10.55 2.83
N SER A 292 7.64 -11.73 2.21
CA SER A 292 6.93 -12.91 2.74
C SER A 292 5.42 -12.74 3.04
N ASP A 293 4.85 -11.54 2.94
CA ASP A 293 3.42 -11.30 3.22
C ASP A 293 2.59 -11.08 1.95
N ALA A 294 2.65 -9.86 1.41
CA ALA A 294 1.94 -9.48 0.20
C ALA A 294 2.94 -8.97 -0.83
N GLN A 295 2.77 -9.44 -2.07
CA GLN A 295 3.47 -8.91 -3.22
C GLN A 295 2.40 -8.34 -4.15
N PHE A 296 2.34 -7.02 -4.21
CA PHE A 296 1.37 -6.40 -5.09
C PHE A 296 1.81 -6.52 -6.55
N ALA A 297 0.83 -6.75 -7.42
CA ALA A 297 1.06 -6.88 -8.84
C ALA A 297 1.38 -5.52 -9.47
N GLY A 298 2.37 -5.47 -10.36
CA GLY A 298 2.64 -4.29 -11.19
C GLY A 298 3.21 -3.07 -10.44
N SER A 299 3.06 -1.90 -11.06
CA SER A 299 3.68 -0.65 -10.60
C SER A 299 2.95 0.07 -9.46
N SER A 300 3.70 0.73 -8.56
CA SER A 300 3.12 1.59 -7.52
C SER A 300 2.27 2.74 -8.07
N SER A 301 2.52 3.17 -9.31
CA SER A 301 1.97 4.42 -9.85
C SER A 301 1.29 4.30 -11.20
N VAL A 302 1.50 3.22 -11.96
CA VAL A 302 1.01 3.10 -13.35
C VAL A 302 -0.11 2.06 -13.45
N PRO A 303 -1.38 2.48 -13.61
CA PRO A 303 -2.56 1.62 -13.80
C PRO A 303 -2.36 0.50 -14.81
N ALA A 304 -1.82 0.80 -15.99
CA ALA A 304 -1.63 -0.18 -17.05
C ALA A 304 -0.75 -1.37 -16.63
N HIS A 305 0.29 -1.14 -15.82
CA HIS A 305 1.14 -2.24 -15.32
C HIS A 305 0.39 -3.14 -14.32
N VAL A 306 -0.61 -2.60 -13.63
CA VAL A 306 -1.45 -3.36 -12.70
C VAL A 306 -2.51 -4.16 -13.48
N GLU A 307 -3.12 -3.56 -14.50
CA GLU A 307 -4.05 -4.25 -15.42
C GLU A 307 -3.36 -5.40 -16.18
N MET A 308 -2.13 -5.20 -16.68
CA MET A 308 -1.35 -6.23 -17.40
C MET A 308 -1.12 -7.50 -16.56
N MET A 309 -1.17 -7.37 -15.24
CA MET A 309 -1.05 -8.51 -14.30
C MET A 309 -2.40 -9.17 -13.98
N GLY A 310 -3.48 -8.74 -14.65
CA GLY A 310 -4.84 -9.22 -14.47
C GLY A 310 -5.60 -8.57 -13.32
N PHE A 311 -5.22 -7.36 -12.90
CA PHE A 311 -5.86 -6.67 -11.76
C PHE A 311 -6.65 -5.42 -12.15
N LEU A 312 -6.79 -4.42 -11.26
CA LEU A 312 -7.82 -3.37 -11.32
C LEU A 312 -7.51 -2.12 -12.14
N GLY A 313 -6.26 -1.92 -12.57
CA GLY A 313 -5.87 -0.67 -13.24
C GLY A 313 -5.87 0.55 -12.31
N ILE A 314 -5.31 0.42 -11.10
CA ILE A 314 -4.98 1.52 -10.18
C ILE A 314 -3.63 1.20 -9.52
N GLY A 315 -2.76 2.20 -9.33
CA GLY A 315 -1.44 2.01 -8.73
C GLY A 315 -1.53 1.50 -7.30
N ASN A 316 -0.55 0.70 -6.86
CA ASN A 316 -0.59 0.06 -5.54
C ASN A 316 -0.67 1.05 -4.37
N ASN A 317 0.07 2.16 -4.40
CA ASN A 317 0.00 3.16 -3.32
C ASN A 317 -1.35 3.90 -3.29
N PRO A 318 -1.87 4.41 -4.44
CA PRO A 318 -3.23 4.92 -4.52
C PRO A 318 -4.29 3.93 -4.03
N MET A 319 -4.13 2.63 -4.29
CA MET A 319 -5.07 1.60 -3.86
C MET A 319 -5.16 1.46 -2.33
N VAL A 320 -4.04 1.53 -1.63
CA VAL A 320 -4.04 1.55 -0.15
C VAL A 320 -4.75 2.79 0.37
N GLY A 321 -4.47 3.96 -0.23
CA GLY A 321 -5.14 5.22 0.14
C GLY A 321 -6.64 5.21 -0.11
N CYS A 322 -7.07 4.68 -1.26
CA CYS A 322 -8.48 4.56 -1.61
C CYS A 322 -9.20 3.56 -0.69
N THR A 323 -8.61 2.39 -0.43
CA THR A 323 -9.17 1.41 0.51
C THR A 323 -9.34 1.99 1.92
N VAL A 324 -8.32 2.68 2.46
CA VAL A 324 -8.41 3.34 3.77
C VAL A 324 -9.49 4.42 3.77
N ALA A 325 -9.56 5.26 2.73
CA ALA A 325 -10.57 6.32 2.63
C ALA A 325 -11.99 5.74 2.59
N CYS A 326 -12.25 4.79 1.67
CA CYS A 326 -13.54 4.14 1.54
C CYS A 326 -13.95 3.39 2.81
N ALA A 327 -13.03 2.69 3.47
CA ALA A 327 -13.30 1.96 4.70
C ALA A 327 -13.70 2.90 5.86
N VAL A 328 -13.01 4.04 5.99
CA VAL A 328 -13.37 5.09 6.96
C VAL A 328 -14.74 5.68 6.65
N ASP A 329 -15.04 5.94 5.38
CA ASP A 329 -16.32 6.51 4.96
C ASP A 329 -17.48 5.52 5.21
N VAL A 330 -17.30 4.23 4.90
CA VAL A 330 -18.26 3.15 5.22
C VAL A 330 -18.51 3.05 6.72
N ALA A 331 -17.45 2.94 7.53
CA ALA A 331 -17.58 2.86 8.97
C ALA A 331 -18.28 4.10 9.53
N THR A 332 -17.95 5.29 9.04
CA THR A 332 -18.60 6.53 9.46
C THR A 332 -20.08 6.54 9.11
N ALA A 333 -20.46 6.09 7.92
CA ALA A 333 -21.86 6.03 7.50
C ALA A 333 -22.69 5.06 8.36
N LEU A 334 -22.14 3.90 8.72
CA LEU A 334 -22.82 2.87 9.52
C LEU A 334 -22.91 3.18 11.02
N ASN A 335 -22.20 4.21 11.49
CA ASN A 335 -22.24 4.69 12.88
C ASN A 335 -23.10 5.96 13.06
N LYS A 336 -23.72 6.47 11.98
CA LYS A 336 -24.75 7.52 12.07
C LYS A 336 -26.09 6.91 12.45
#